data_AF-A0A6J4LH31-F1
#
_entry.id   AF-A0A6J4LH31-F1
#
_cell.length_a   1.000
_cell.length_b   1.000
_cell.length_c   1.000
_cell.angle_alpha   90.00
_cell.angle_beta   90.00
_cell.angle_gamma   90.00
#
_symmetry.space_group_name_H-M   'P 1'
#
loop_
_entity.id
_entity.type
_entity.pdbx_description
1 polymer ?
#
loop_
_entity_poly.entity_id
_entity_poly.type
_entity_poly.pdbx_seq_one_letter_code
_entity_poly.pdbx_strand_id
1 'polypeptide(L)'
;MNDPENQQAIDHDIDEAIWEEMETGLRHNGRLTSNYLMLMALGGIIAAVGLVSPVHHQVIAFVAASIIAPGLEPLAKLPLGIVLRRADVAWVGAKASLVGYAVLALAAAVTFRLLLAFGEADPATFLEHEATVSLMNPTLKELMVSLAAAAASILMYLAYRRNVIAGPLIALILIPAASAVGMSVAIGEWTHAGQIAKRLGIDMAMVVGTGLVLIYAKQKLVHKREPLR
;
A
#
# COMPACT_ATOMS: atom_id res chain seq x y z
N MET A 1 31.42 -27.02 -9.21
CA MET A 1 31.68 -26.83 -7.77
C MET A 1 30.32 -26.88 -7.09
N ASN A 2 29.75 -28.09 -7.00
CA ASN A 2 28.48 -28.36 -6.32
C ASN A 2 28.86 -28.80 -4.91
N ASP A 3 28.69 -27.89 -3.95
CA ASP A 3 28.89 -28.21 -2.56
C ASP A 3 27.57 -28.79 -2.01
N PRO A 4 27.52 -30.09 -1.67
CA PRO A 4 26.30 -30.75 -1.21
C PRO A 4 25.74 -30.15 0.10
N GLU A 5 26.57 -29.49 0.92
CA GLU A 5 26.10 -28.76 2.10
C GLU A 5 25.29 -27.51 1.71
N ASN A 6 25.70 -26.81 0.65
CA ASN A 6 24.96 -25.66 0.12
C ASN A 6 23.65 -26.10 -0.56
N GLN A 7 23.59 -27.33 -1.06
CA GLN A 7 22.41 -27.93 -1.69
C GLN A 7 21.38 -28.40 -0.65
N GLN A 8 21.83 -28.93 0.50
CA GLN A 8 20.97 -29.29 1.62
C GLN A 8 20.37 -28.07 2.35
N ALA A 9 21.05 -26.93 2.34
CA ALA A 9 20.53 -25.66 2.85
C ALA A 9 19.41 -25.09 1.96
N ILE A 10 19.48 -25.33 0.64
CA ILE A 10 18.45 -24.96 -0.34
C ILE A 10 17.25 -25.92 -0.25
N ASP A 11 17.48 -27.22 -0.06
CA ASP A 11 16.43 -28.24 0.03
C ASP A 11 15.60 -28.18 1.34
N HIS A 12 16.15 -27.58 2.41
CA HIS A 12 15.42 -27.34 3.67
C HIS A 12 14.65 -26.01 3.69
N ASP A 13 14.67 -25.24 2.61
CA ASP A 13 14.01 -23.93 2.51
C ASP A 13 12.56 -24.09 2.04
N ILE A 14 11.72 -24.68 2.90
CA ILE A 14 10.39 -25.22 2.55
C ILE A 14 9.35 -24.11 2.26
N ASP A 15 9.66 -22.84 2.57
CA ASP A 15 8.73 -21.70 2.46
C ASP A 15 9.37 -20.40 1.92
N GLU A 16 10.63 -20.41 1.51
CA GLU A 16 11.32 -19.20 1.06
C GLU A 16 11.52 -19.19 -0.46
N ALA A 17 11.21 -18.05 -1.08
CA ALA A 17 11.99 -17.72 -2.27
C ALA A 17 13.41 -17.40 -1.84
N ILE A 18 14.34 -17.79 -2.69
CA ILE A 18 15.74 -17.40 -2.63
C ILE A 18 15.77 -15.89 -2.36
N TRP A 19 16.38 -15.47 -1.24
CA TRP A 19 16.45 -14.07 -0.79
C TRP A 19 16.82 -13.12 -1.94
N GLU A 20 17.68 -13.57 -2.85
CA GLU A 20 18.11 -12.87 -4.05
C GLU A 20 16.97 -12.60 -5.05
N GLU A 21 16.06 -13.54 -5.30
CA GLU A 21 14.88 -13.34 -6.17
C GLU A 21 13.90 -12.36 -5.56
N MET A 22 13.73 -12.48 -4.25
CA MET A 22 12.92 -11.65 -3.39
C MET A 22 13.39 -10.18 -3.41
N GLU A 23 14.67 -9.98 -3.18
CA GLU A 23 15.30 -8.67 -3.17
C GLU A 23 15.37 -8.06 -4.57
N THR A 24 15.71 -8.86 -5.58
CA THR A 24 15.69 -8.44 -6.98
C THR A 24 14.28 -8.03 -7.40
N GLY A 25 13.27 -8.80 -7.00
CA GLY A 25 11.86 -8.50 -7.21
C GLY A 25 11.46 -7.17 -6.56
N LEU A 26 11.77 -6.98 -5.28
CA LEU A 26 11.46 -5.72 -4.59
C LEU A 26 12.25 -4.54 -5.15
N ARG A 27 13.51 -4.69 -5.58
CA ARG A 27 14.28 -3.61 -6.23
C ARG A 27 13.66 -3.16 -7.55
N HIS A 28 13.18 -4.10 -8.36
CA HIS A 28 12.63 -3.82 -9.69
C HIS A 28 11.17 -3.36 -9.66
N ASN A 29 10.34 -3.94 -8.79
CA ASN A 29 8.94 -3.53 -8.57
C ASN A 29 8.87 -2.20 -7.82
N GLY A 30 7.73 -1.49 -7.75
CA GLY A 30 7.62 -0.23 -6.99
C GLY A 30 8.57 0.90 -7.42
N ARG A 31 8.84 1.03 -8.72
CA ARG A 31 9.54 2.19 -9.32
C ARG A 31 8.53 3.16 -9.91
N LEU A 32 8.91 4.44 -10.01
CA LEU A 32 8.14 5.42 -10.76
C LEU A 32 8.19 5.11 -12.25
N THR A 33 7.10 4.55 -12.77
CA THR A 33 6.88 4.27 -14.20
C THR A 33 5.54 4.86 -14.64
N SER A 34 5.36 5.06 -15.94
CA SER A 34 4.06 5.53 -16.48
C SER A 34 2.93 4.57 -16.11
N ASN A 35 3.15 3.26 -16.22
CA ASN A 35 2.15 2.25 -15.88
C ASN A 35 1.77 2.31 -14.40
N TYR A 36 2.77 2.44 -13.51
CA TYR A 36 2.54 2.61 -12.07
C TYR A 36 1.64 3.83 -11.80
N LEU A 37 1.95 4.98 -12.38
CA LEU A 37 1.19 6.21 -12.17
C LEU A 37 -0.23 6.12 -12.75
N MET A 38 -0.38 5.51 -13.93
CA MET A 38 -1.69 5.25 -14.53
C MET A 38 -2.56 4.34 -13.65
N LEU A 39 -1.99 3.26 -13.11
CA LEU A 39 -2.70 2.35 -12.21
C LEU A 39 -3.08 3.04 -10.88
N MET A 40 -2.19 3.85 -10.32
CA MET A 40 -2.50 4.66 -9.12
C MET A 40 -3.63 5.65 -9.40
N ALA A 41 -3.62 6.33 -10.56
CA ALA A 41 -4.70 7.22 -10.96
C ALA A 41 -6.03 6.49 -11.14
N LEU A 42 -6.04 5.34 -11.83
CA LEU A 42 -7.23 4.51 -12.03
C LEU A 42 -7.81 4.02 -10.68
N GLY A 43 -6.96 3.58 -9.75
CA GLY A 43 -7.40 3.24 -8.40
C GLY A 43 -8.05 4.41 -7.67
N GLY A 44 -7.48 5.61 -7.79
CA GLY A 44 -8.05 6.84 -7.24
C GLY A 44 -9.43 7.18 -7.83
N ILE A 45 -9.59 7.03 -9.15
CA ILE A 45 -10.88 7.23 -9.84
C ILE A 45 -11.93 6.25 -9.30
N ILE A 46 -11.60 4.95 -9.27
CA ILE A 46 -12.52 3.90 -8.83
C ILE A 46 -12.92 4.10 -7.36
N ALA A 47 -11.95 4.38 -6.49
CA ALA A 47 -12.22 4.60 -5.07
C ALA A 47 -13.04 5.88 -4.83
N ALA A 48 -12.81 6.95 -5.60
CA ALA A 48 -13.62 8.17 -5.51
C ALA A 48 -15.09 7.94 -5.88
N VAL A 49 -15.35 7.19 -6.95
CA VAL A 49 -16.72 6.76 -7.30
C VAL A 49 -17.32 5.91 -6.18
N GLY A 50 -16.55 4.98 -5.62
CA GLY A 50 -16.97 4.17 -4.48
C GLY A 50 -17.39 4.98 -3.26
N LEU A 51 -16.66 6.04 -2.92
CA LEU A 51 -16.91 6.90 -1.76
C LEU A 51 -18.21 7.72 -1.83
N VAL A 52 -18.83 7.81 -3.00
CA VAL A 52 -20.15 8.45 -3.20
C VAL A 52 -21.20 7.47 -3.71
N SER A 53 -20.88 6.17 -3.72
CA SER A 53 -21.78 5.11 -4.16
C SER A 53 -22.51 4.47 -2.98
N PRO A 54 -23.67 3.82 -3.22
CA PRO A 54 -24.30 2.95 -2.24
C PRO A 54 -23.34 1.85 -1.74
N VAL A 55 -23.54 1.41 -0.49
CA VAL A 55 -22.64 0.49 0.23
C VAL A 55 -22.25 -0.76 -0.57
N HIS A 56 -23.18 -1.37 -1.32
CA HIS A 56 -22.89 -2.57 -2.10
C HIS A 56 -21.91 -2.33 -3.25
N HIS A 57 -22.02 -1.20 -3.96
CA HIS A 57 -21.07 -0.83 -5.02
C HIS A 57 -19.76 -0.30 -4.45
N GLN A 58 -19.82 0.41 -3.33
CA GLN A 58 -18.65 0.93 -2.64
C GLN A 58 -17.66 -0.18 -2.28
N VAL A 59 -18.11 -1.29 -1.69
CA VAL A 59 -17.23 -2.39 -1.30
C VAL A 59 -16.51 -2.96 -2.51
N ILE A 60 -17.21 -3.15 -3.63
CA ILE A 60 -16.62 -3.63 -4.90
C ILE A 60 -15.58 -2.64 -5.41
N ALA A 61 -15.89 -1.34 -5.40
CA ALA A 61 -14.98 -0.30 -5.82
C ALA A 61 -13.70 -0.26 -4.96
N PHE A 62 -13.81 -0.39 -3.64
CA PHE A 62 -12.66 -0.40 -2.74
C PHE A 62 -11.77 -1.62 -2.97
N VAL A 63 -12.38 -2.80 -3.11
CA VAL A 63 -11.67 -4.05 -3.45
C VAL A 63 -10.94 -3.90 -4.79
N ALA A 64 -11.63 -3.45 -5.83
CA ALA A 64 -11.07 -3.29 -7.17
C ALA A 64 -9.92 -2.27 -7.17
N ALA A 65 -10.12 -1.10 -6.55
CA ALA A 65 -9.11 -0.05 -6.47
C ALA A 65 -7.85 -0.53 -5.74
N SER A 66 -8.00 -1.26 -4.62
CA SER A 66 -6.87 -1.80 -3.84
C SER A 66 -6.07 -2.88 -4.58
N ILE A 67 -6.72 -3.65 -5.46
CA ILE A 67 -6.03 -4.65 -6.30
C ILE A 67 -5.32 -3.97 -7.48
N ILE A 68 -5.95 -2.98 -8.10
CA ILE A 68 -5.43 -2.30 -9.30
C ILE A 68 -4.26 -1.39 -8.95
N ALA A 69 -4.34 -0.61 -7.88
CA ALA A 69 -3.34 0.38 -7.51
C ALA A 69 -2.20 -0.25 -6.69
N PRO A 70 -0.97 -0.33 -7.24
CA PRO A 70 0.17 -0.99 -6.59
C PRO A 70 0.81 -0.11 -5.49
N GLY A 71 0.03 0.39 -4.54
CA GLY A 71 0.49 1.32 -3.50
C GLY A 71 1.45 0.69 -2.46
N LEU A 72 1.39 -0.62 -2.28
CA LEU A 72 2.15 -1.35 -1.26
C LEU A 72 3.62 -1.58 -1.64
N GLU A 73 3.92 -1.83 -2.92
CA GLU A 73 5.28 -2.21 -3.35
C GLU A 73 6.33 -1.13 -3.04
N PRO A 74 6.10 0.16 -3.36
CA PRO A 74 7.04 1.22 -3.02
C PRO A 74 7.15 1.44 -1.51
N LEU A 75 6.08 1.22 -0.75
CA LEU A 75 6.10 1.29 0.71
C LEU A 75 6.92 0.15 1.32
N ALA A 76 6.83 -1.06 0.79
CA ALA A 76 7.62 -2.21 1.24
C ALA A 76 9.13 -2.08 0.92
N LYS A 77 9.50 -1.27 -0.07
CA LYS A 77 10.92 -0.94 -0.34
C LYS A 77 11.59 -0.14 0.76
N LEU A 78 10.85 0.73 1.45
CA LEU A 78 11.40 1.59 2.50
C LEU A 78 12.08 0.77 3.61
N PRO A 79 11.38 -0.16 4.28
CA PRO A 79 12.01 -0.97 5.32
C PRO A 79 13.13 -1.85 4.77
N LEU A 80 13.00 -2.37 3.54
CA LEU A 80 14.07 -3.14 2.90
C LEU A 80 15.36 -2.32 2.74
N GLY A 81 15.26 -1.12 2.16
CA GLY A 81 16.41 -0.23 1.97
C GLY A 81 17.02 0.21 3.30
N ILE A 82 16.20 0.46 4.32
CA ILE A 82 16.67 0.82 5.66
C ILE A 82 17.44 -0.35 6.31
N VAL A 83 16.86 -1.54 6.32
CA VAL A 83 17.45 -2.74 6.93
C VAL A 83 18.75 -3.14 6.21
N LEU A 84 18.77 -3.07 4.89
CA LEU A 84 19.95 -3.34 4.07
C LEU A 84 20.96 -2.20 4.01
N ARG A 85 20.72 -1.07 4.72
CA ARG A 85 21.56 0.14 4.70
C ARG A 85 21.79 0.71 3.29
N ARG A 86 20.82 0.54 2.40
CA ARG A 86 20.78 1.05 1.02
C ARG A 86 19.83 2.24 0.92
N ALA A 87 20.36 3.42 1.23
CA ALA A 87 19.61 4.68 1.23
C ALA A 87 19.01 5.02 -0.16
N ASP A 88 19.67 4.61 -1.24
CA ASP A 88 19.19 4.73 -2.62
C ASP A 88 17.88 3.94 -2.83
N VAL A 89 17.80 2.71 -2.33
CA VAL A 89 16.61 1.86 -2.42
C VAL A 89 15.46 2.46 -1.59
N ALA A 90 15.75 2.87 -0.36
CA ALA A 90 14.77 3.51 0.51
C ALA A 90 14.25 4.81 -0.11
N TRP A 91 15.12 5.65 -0.67
CA TRP A 91 14.75 6.90 -1.31
C TRP A 91 13.89 6.69 -2.56
N VAL A 92 14.23 5.71 -3.40
CA VAL A 92 13.41 5.35 -4.56
C VAL A 92 12.02 4.90 -4.13
N GLY A 93 11.91 4.08 -3.07
CA GLY A 93 10.64 3.68 -2.48
C GLY A 93 9.84 4.87 -1.96
N ALA A 94 10.45 5.73 -1.13
CA ALA A 94 9.83 6.95 -0.60
C ALA A 94 9.28 7.85 -1.71
N LYS A 95 10.12 8.14 -2.71
CA LYS A 95 9.74 9.00 -3.84
C LYS A 95 8.59 8.39 -4.63
N ALA A 96 8.63 7.08 -4.89
CA ALA A 96 7.59 6.38 -5.62
C ALA A 96 6.27 6.35 -4.85
N SER A 97 6.29 6.05 -3.54
CA SER A 97 5.12 6.15 -2.66
C SER A 97 4.53 7.56 -2.69
N LEU A 98 5.34 8.59 -2.43
CA LEU A 98 4.86 9.96 -2.34
C LEU A 98 4.19 10.41 -3.65
N VAL A 99 4.87 10.23 -4.79
CA VAL A 99 4.34 10.65 -6.08
C VAL A 99 3.13 9.80 -6.49
N GLY A 100 3.15 8.49 -6.26
CA GLY A 100 2.04 7.61 -6.58
C GLY A 100 0.76 7.94 -5.80
N TYR A 101 0.87 8.11 -4.48
CA TYR A 101 -0.26 8.50 -3.64
C TYR A 101 -0.74 9.92 -3.93
N ALA A 102 0.15 10.84 -4.32
CA ALA A 102 -0.24 12.17 -4.79
C ALA A 102 -1.04 12.11 -6.10
N VAL A 103 -0.61 11.29 -7.07
CA VAL A 103 -1.33 11.10 -8.34
C VAL A 103 -2.69 10.43 -8.11
N LEU A 104 -2.75 9.44 -7.23
CA LEU A 104 -4.00 8.80 -6.82
C LEU A 104 -4.96 9.81 -6.19
N ALA A 105 -4.50 10.58 -5.20
CA ALA A 105 -5.32 11.59 -4.54
C ALA A 105 -5.78 12.68 -5.52
N LEU A 106 -4.92 13.12 -6.43
CA LEU A 106 -5.27 14.08 -7.48
C LEU A 106 -6.33 13.52 -8.44
N ALA A 107 -6.19 12.27 -8.87
CA ALA A 107 -7.17 11.62 -9.74
C ALA A 107 -8.54 11.48 -9.05
N ALA A 108 -8.54 11.12 -7.77
CA ALA A 108 -9.74 11.07 -6.94
C ALA A 108 -10.39 12.47 -6.81
N ALA A 109 -9.59 13.50 -6.54
CA ALA A 109 -10.04 14.89 -6.46
C ALA A 109 -10.72 15.36 -7.76
N VAL A 110 -10.07 15.13 -8.91
CA VAL A 110 -10.62 15.49 -10.23
C VAL A 110 -11.90 14.72 -10.51
N THR A 111 -11.92 13.41 -10.25
CA THR A 111 -13.11 12.56 -10.42
C THR A 111 -14.28 13.08 -9.61
N PHE A 112 -14.05 13.40 -8.33
CA PHE A 112 -15.11 13.89 -7.47
C PHE A 112 -15.64 15.25 -7.94
N ARG A 113 -14.77 16.17 -8.37
CA ARG A 113 -15.20 17.45 -8.96
C ARG A 113 -16.06 17.25 -10.22
N LEU A 114 -15.74 16.26 -11.04
CA LEU A 114 -16.56 15.91 -12.21
C LEU A 114 -17.92 15.37 -11.78
N LEU A 115 -17.99 14.44 -10.82
CA LEU A 115 -19.26 13.92 -10.30
C LEU A 115 -20.15 15.02 -9.73
N LEU A 116 -19.57 15.97 -8.98
CA LEU A 116 -20.28 17.16 -8.50
C LEU A 116 -20.81 18.01 -9.66
N ALA A 117 -20.01 18.23 -10.70
CA ALA A 117 -20.40 19.04 -11.86
C ALA A 117 -21.54 18.40 -12.68
N PHE A 118 -21.62 17.07 -12.71
CA PHE A 118 -22.70 16.32 -13.37
C PHE A 118 -23.93 16.09 -12.47
N GLY A 119 -23.87 16.49 -11.19
CA GLY A 119 -24.97 16.26 -10.24
C GLY A 119 -25.10 14.81 -9.77
N GLU A 120 -24.07 14.00 -9.98
CA GLU A 120 -24.00 12.57 -9.58
C GLU A 120 -23.45 12.38 -8.15
N ALA A 121 -23.02 13.47 -7.50
CA ALA A 121 -22.56 13.46 -6.13
C ALA A 121 -22.89 14.78 -5.44
N ASP A 122 -22.90 14.74 -4.10
CA ASP A 122 -23.05 15.90 -3.24
C ASP A 122 -21.96 15.90 -2.14
N PRO A 123 -21.38 17.06 -1.77
CA PRO A 123 -20.35 17.11 -0.74
C PRO A 123 -20.82 16.57 0.61
N ALA A 124 -22.07 16.83 1.02
CA ALA A 124 -22.58 16.35 2.30
C ALA A 124 -22.69 14.82 2.29
N THR A 125 -23.12 14.23 1.17
CA THR A 125 -23.17 12.77 1.01
C THR A 125 -21.79 12.13 1.22
N PHE A 126 -20.72 12.72 0.67
CA PHE A 126 -19.36 12.22 0.88
C PHE A 126 -18.88 12.40 2.33
N LEU A 127 -19.12 13.57 2.94
CA LEU A 127 -18.64 13.90 4.28
C LEU A 127 -19.34 13.08 5.38
N GLU A 128 -20.64 12.85 5.23
CA GLU A 128 -21.46 12.07 6.16
C GLU A 128 -21.41 10.56 5.89
N HIS A 129 -20.75 10.15 4.80
CA HIS A 129 -20.63 8.74 4.43
C HIS A 129 -19.95 7.92 5.52
N GLU A 130 -20.51 6.75 5.86
CA GLU A 130 -20.03 5.91 6.97
C GLU A 130 -18.53 5.58 6.84
N ALA A 131 -18.06 5.30 5.62
CA ALA A 131 -16.64 5.02 5.41
C ALA A 131 -15.75 6.26 5.58
N THR A 132 -16.20 7.44 5.19
CA THR A 132 -15.46 8.68 5.42
C THR A 132 -15.33 8.96 6.93
N VAL A 133 -16.41 8.73 7.69
CA VAL A 133 -16.42 8.88 9.14
C VAL A 133 -15.51 7.84 9.82
N SER A 134 -15.56 6.57 9.39
CA SER A 134 -14.69 5.49 9.89
C SER A 134 -13.21 5.78 9.62
N LEU A 135 -12.87 6.36 8.46
CA LEU A 135 -11.50 6.79 8.14
C LEU A 135 -10.97 7.84 9.13
N MET A 136 -11.80 8.77 9.59
CA MET A 136 -11.39 9.80 10.55
C MET A 136 -11.30 9.28 11.98
N ASN A 137 -12.19 8.37 12.37
CA ASN A 137 -12.31 7.85 13.73
C ASN A 137 -12.20 6.32 13.74
N PRO A 138 -11.00 5.79 13.46
CA PRO A 138 -10.83 4.35 13.38
C PRO A 138 -10.94 3.69 14.74
N THR A 139 -11.66 2.59 14.76
CA THR A 139 -11.77 1.68 15.89
C THR A 139 -10.53 0.80 16.04
N LEU A 140 -10.33 0.25 17.24
CA LEU A 140 -9.22 -0.68 17.49
C LEU A 140 -9.27 -1.91 16.56
N LYS A 141 -10.46 -2.42 16.25
CA LYS A 141 -10.65 -3.55 15.32
C LYS A 141 -10.10 -3.22 13.92
N GLU A 142 -10.33 -2.02 13.39
CA GLU A 142 -9.86 -1.62 12.06
C GLU A 142 -8.34 -1.42 12.06
N LEU A 143 -7.78 -0.90 13.15
CA LEU A 143 -6.33 -0.80 13.32
C LEU A 143 -5.68 -2.19 13.41
N MET A 144 -6.30 -3.15 14.11
CA MET A 144 -5.81 -4.53 14.16
C MET A 144 -5.84 -5.21 12.79
N VAL A 145 -6.92 -5.01 12.01
CA VAL A 145 -7.01 -5.50 10.62
C VAL A 145 -5.89 -4.89 9.78
N SER A 146 -5.63 -3.59 9.90
CA SER A 146 -4.60 -2.91 9.12
C SER A 146 -3.18 -3.38 9.48
N LEU A 147 -2.91 -3.60 10.77
CA LEU A 147 -1.66 -4.17 11.23
C LEU A 147 -1.46 -5.61 10.74
N ALA A 148 -2.50 -6.45 10.82
CA ALA A 148 -2.46 -7.82 10.32
C ALA A 148 -2.28 -7.86 8.80
N ALA A 149 -2.96 -6.97 8.06
CA ALA A 149 -2.81 -6.82 6.62
C ALA A 149 -1.41 -6.34 6.22
N ALA A 150 -0.83 -5.40 6.99
CA ALA A 150 0.56 -4.98 6.82
C ALA A 150 1.54 -6.14 7.04
N ALA A 151 1.35 -6.93 8.09
CA ALA A 151 2.18 -8.11 8.36
C ALA A 151 2.05 -9.16 7.25
N ALA A 152 0.83 -9.53 6.88
CA ALA A 152 0.56 -10.50 5.83
C ALA A 152 1.15 -10.04 4.49
N SER A 153 0.97 -8.76 4.15
CA SER A 153 1.57 -8.12 2.97
C SER A 153 3.08 -8.34 2.90
N ILE A 154 3.80 -7.95 3.96
CA ILE A 154 5.26 -8.09 4.02
C ILE A 154 5.66 -9.56 3.99
N LEU A 155 5.00 -10.44 4.76
CA LEU A 155 5.29 -11.87 4.77
C LEU A 155 5.10 -12.52 3.40
N MET A 156 4.05 -12.14 2.67
CA MET A 156 3.76 -12.71 1.35
C MET A 156 4.73 -12.22 0.28
N TYR A 157 5.20 -10.97 0.38
CA TYR A 157 6.39 -10.56 -0.38
C TYR A 157 7.59 -11.40 0.04
N LEU A 158 7.80 -11.56 1.36
CA LEU A 158 8.93 -12.28 1.94
C LEU A 158 9.02 -13.76 1.54
N ALA A 159 7.86 -14.38 1.29
CA ALA A 159 7.70 -15.76 0.84
C ALA A 159 7.49 -15.87 -0.68
N TYR A 160 7.56 -14.75 -1.42
CA TYR A 160 7.33 -14.67 -2.88
C TYR A 160 6.02 -15.28 -3.36
N ARG A 161 5.00 -15.32 -2.49
CA ARG A 161 3.67 -15.84 -2.78
C ARG A 161 2.81 -14.78 -3.50
N ARG A 162 3.28 -14.31 -4.67
CA ARG A 162 2.67 -13.20 -5.41
C ARG A 162 1.20 -13.44 -5.80
N ASN A 163 0.83 -14.69 -6.05
CA ASN A 163 -0.51 -15.07 -6.51
C ASN A 163 -1.62 -14.85 -5.48
N VAL A 164 -1.27 -14.64 -4.20
CA VAL A 164 -2.24 -14.48 -3.10
C VAL A 164 -2.15 -13.10 -2.42
N ILE A 165 -1.27 -12.20 -2.89
CA ILE A 165 -1.08 -10.84 -2.31
C ILE A 165 -2.34 -9.98 -2.39
N ALA A 166 -3.30 -10.33 -3.25
CA ALA A 166 -4.58 -9.62 -3.35
C ALA A 166 -5.33 -9.53 -2.00
N GLY A 167 -5.28 -10.57 -1.15
CA GLY A 167 -5.99 -10.58 0.13
C GLY A 167 -5.57 -9.44 1.07
N PRO A 168 -4.28 -9.33 1.45
CA PRO A 168 -3.79 -8.23 2.27
C PRO A 168 -3.98 -6.85 1.64
N LEU A 169 -3.88 -6.73 0.31
CA LEU A 169 -4.13 -5.46 -0.40
C LEU A 169 -5.55 -4.96 -0.17
N ILE A 170 -6.54 -5.85 -0.23
CA ILE A 170 -7.96 -5.52 0.01
C ILE A 170 -8.17 -5.06 1.46
N ALA A 171 -7.49 -5.69 2.42
CA ALA A 171 -7.62 -5.38 3.84
C ALA A 171 -6.91 -4.06 4.25
N LEU A 172 -5.96 -3.58 3.45
CA LEU A 172 -5.33 -2.28 3.63
C LEU A 172 -6.24 -1.16 3.13
N ILE A 173 -6.35 -0.10 3.93
CA ILE A 173 -7.22 1.05 3.62
C ILE A 173 -6.50 2.20 2.89
N LEU A 174 -5.25 1.99 2.47
CA LEU A 174 -4.40 3.04 1.90
C LEU A 174 -5.02 3.72 0.67
N ILE A 175 -5.65 2.94 -0.21
CA ILE A 175 -6.21 3.43 -1.47
C ILE A 175 -7.51 4.24 -1.24
N PRO A 176 -8.52 3.72 -0.50
CA PRO A 176 -9.69 4.53 -0.13
C PRO A 176 -9.32 5.76 0.71
N ALA A 177 -8.40 5.64 1.67
CA ALA A 177 -8.00 6.75 2.52
C ALA A 177 -7.33 7.87 1.71
N ALA A 178 -6.38 7.55 0.84
CA ALA A 178 -5.72 8.56 0.00
C ALA A 178 -6.68 9.21 -1.00
N SER A 179 -7.65 8.46 -1.52
CA SER A 179 -8.70 8.99 -2.39
C SER A 179 -9.59 9.98 -1.64
N ALA A 180 -10.03 9.62 -0.43
CA ALA A 180 -10.82 10.49 0.43
C ALA A 180 -10.08 11.77 0.82
N VAL A 181 -8.76 11.72 1.09
CA VAL A 181 -7.94 12.93 1.27
C VAL A 181 -8.02 13.84 0.05
N GLY A 182 -7.83 13.29 -1.14
CA GLY A 182 -7.94 14.06 -2.39
C GLY A 182 -9.32 14.70 -2.57
N MET A 183 -10.38 13.94 -2.31
CA MET A 183 -11.76 14.42 -2.37
C MET A 183 -12.05 15.54 -1.37
N SER A 184 -11.63 15.40 -0.12
CA SER A 184 -11.77 16.45 0.92
C SER A 184 -11.04 17.73 0.51
N VAL A 185 -9.83 17.62 -0.02
CA VAL A 185 -9.08 18.78 -0.55
C VAL A 185 -9.83 19.44 -1.71
N ALA A 186 -10.47 18.65 -2.58
CA ALA A 186 -11.20 19.15 -3.75
C ALA A 186 -12.41 20.03 -3.41
N ILE A 187 -13.02 19.82 -2.23
CA ILE A 187 -14.13 20.64 -1.73
C ILE A 187 -13.71 21.65 -0.66
N GLY A 188 -12.41 21.76 -0.36
CA GLY A 188 -11.88 22.72 0.63
C GLY A 188 -12.07 22.28 2.09
N GLU A 189 -12.41 21.01 2.34
CA GLU A 189 -12.62 20.43 3.67
C GLU A 189 -11.29 20.00 4.30
N TRP A 190 -10.48 20.99 4.72
CA TRP A 190 -9.14 20.77 5.25
C TRP A 190 -9.12 19.96 6.56
N THR A 191 -10.15 20.08 7.40
CA THR A 191 -10.27 19.33 8.64
C THR A 191 -10.42 17.83 8.37
N HIS A 192 -11.32 17.47 7.45
CA HIS A 192 -11.51 16.09 7.00
C HIS A 192 -10.25 15.56 6.33
N ALA A 193 -9.66 16.34 5.41
CA ALA A 193 -8.42 15.98 4.73
C ALA A 193 -7.29 15.67 5.73
N GLY A 194 -7.12 16.52 6.75
CA GLY A 194 -6.09 16.34 7.78
C GLY A 194 -6.31 15.11 8.66
N GLN A 195 -7.55 14.86 9.10
CA GLN A 195 -7.87 13.68 9.92
C GLN A 195 -7.70 12.37 9.14
N ILE A 196 -8.16 12.32 7.90
CA ILE A 196 -8.00 11.15 7.04
C ILE A 196 -6.52 10.97 6.63
N ALA A 197 -5.78 12.05 6.38
CA ALA A 197 -4.34 11.98 6.11
C ALA A 197 -3.57 11.43 7.32
N LYS A 198 -3.98 11.76 8.55
CA LYS A 198 -3.43 11.16 9.77
C LYS A 198 -3.65 9.64 9.78
N ARG A 199 -4.86 9.18 9.43
CA ARG A 199 -5.15 7.75 9.31
C ARG A 199 -4.27 7.07 8.27
N LEU A 200 -4.18 7.65 7.06
CA LEU A 200 -3.31 7.17 5.99
C LEU A 200 -1.85 7.06 6.46
N GLY A 201 -1.34 8.06 7.17
CA GLY A 201 0.01 8.06 7.73
C GLY A 201 0.22 6.94 8.77
N ILE A 202 -0.78 6.67 9.62
CA ILE A 202 -0.73 5.56 10.58
C ILE A 202 -0.63 4.22 9.85
N ASP A 203 -1.45 3.98 8.82
CA ASP A 203 -1.42 2.73 8.06
C ASP A 203 -0.09 2.55 7.30
N MET A 204 0.43 3.63 6.69
CA MET A 204 1.76 3.61 6.07
C MET A 204 2.85 3.29 7.09
N ALA A 205 2.78 3.86 8.30
CA ALA A 205 3.70 3.58 9.38
C ALA A 205 3.60 2.13 9.87
N MET A 206 2.41 1.54 9.90
CA MET A 206 2.23 0.11 10.20
C MET A 206 2.90 -0.77 9.15
N VAL A 207 2.74 -0.47 7.86
CA VAL A 207 3.41 -1.19 6.76
C VAL A 207 4.93 -1.09 6.89
N VAL A 208 5.46 0.13 7.02
CA VAL A 208 6.91 0.36 7.13
C VAL A 208 7.46 -0.26 8.41
N GLY A 209 6.81 -0.04 9.56
CA GLY A 209 7.25 -0.57 10.85
C GLY A 209 7.23 -2.09 10.90
N THR A 210 6.16 -2.71 10.40
CA THR A 210 6.08 -4.18 10.29
C THR A 210 7.13 -4.71 9.32
N GLY A 211 7.35 -4.03 8.20
CA GLY A 211 8.42 -4.32 7.27
C GLY A 211 9.80 -4.28 7.93
N LEU A 212 10.10 -3.25 8.73
CA LEU A 212 11.37 -3.15 9.45
C LEU A 212 11.56 -4.35 10.37
N VAL A 213 10.56 -4.69 11.17
CA VAL A 213 10.62 -5.81 12.13
C VAL A 213 10.83 -7.13 11.40
N LEU A 214 10.00 -7.45 10.41
CA LEU A 214 10.01 -8.75 9.74
C LEU A 214 11.23 -8.93 8.83
N ILE A 215 11.61 -7.91 8.06
CA ILE A 215 12.79 -7.98 7.19
C ILE A 215 14.06 -8.07 8.04
N TYR A 216 14.16 -7.29 9.13
CA TYR A 216 15.28 -7.39 10.04
C TYR A 216 15.36 -8.75 10.73
N ALA A 217 14.23 -9.28 11.21
CA ALA A 217 14.16 -10.61 11.79
C ALA A 217 14.62 -11.68 10.79
N LYS A 218 14.16 -11.62 9.53
CA LYS A 218 14.55 -12.56 8.48
C LYS A 218 16.05 -12.46 8.16
N GLN A 219 16.58 -11.24 8.05
CA GLN A 219 18.01 -11.01 7.83
C GLN A 219 18.86 -11.55 9.00
N LYS A 220 18.42 -11.39 10.24
CA LYS A 220 19.21 -11.83 11.41
C LYS A 220 19.12 -13.33 11.67
N LEU A 221 17.94 -13.93 11.50
CA LEU A 221 17.64 -15.30 11.92
C LEU A 221 17.93 -16.33 10.82
N VAL A 222 17.71 -15.98 9.55
CA VAL A 222 17.83 -16.92 8.43
C VAL A 222 19.09 -16.63 7.60
N HIS A 223 19.32 -15.37 7.24
CA HIS A 223 20.35 -15.00 6.26
C HIS A 223 21.53 -14.22 6.88
N LYS A 224 22.53 -14.91 7.45
CA LYS A 224 23.80 -14.29 7.91
C LYS A 224 24.73 -13.86 6.76
N ARG A 225 24.22 -13.33 5.65
CA ARG A 225 25.03 -12.95 4.47
C ARG A 225 25.28 -11.44 4.41
N GLU A 226 26.48 -11.07 3.96
CA GLU A 226 26.94 -9.68 3.87
C GLU A 226 26.01 -8.81 3.00
N PRO A 227 25.86 -7.51 3.31
CA PRO A 227 25.10 -6.58 2.49
C PRO A 227 25.69 -6.54 1.07
N LEU A 228 24.83 -6.68 0.06
CA LEU A 228 25.21 -6.81 -1.34
C LEU A 228 26.24 -5.77 -1.80
N ARG A 229 27.10 -6.14 -2.75
CA ARG A 229 27.94 -5.22 -3.53
C ARG A 229 27.14 -4.49 -4.61
#